data_AF-A0AAV9KWT4-F1
#
_entry.id   AF-A0AAV9KWT4-F1
#
_cell.length_a   1.000
_cell.length_b   1.000
_cell.length_c   1.000
_cell.angle_alpha   90.00
_cell.angle_beta   90.00
_cell.angle_gamma   90.00
#
_symmetry.space_group_name_H-M   'P 1'
#
loop_
_entity.id
_entity.type
_entity.pdbx_description
1 polymer ?
#
loop_
_entity_poly.entity_id
_entity_poly.type
_entity_poly.pdbx_seq_one_letter_code
_entity_poly.pdbx_strand_id
1 'polypeptide(L)'
;MATSNFKLLHSYFKLSDVTKCLYLMQRNHEIIQQSNIATNRLWDFHFPSSLKILLLYDFPLTSDSLSTIARLPNLEVLSLYGTIIHGEEWNMGEEDTFENLKCLKLNKLTLAKWKVGEESFPALEKLKLSGCRKVEEILSSFGDIYSLKIIKLVRSSHLEDSALKIKEYAEDMRGGDELQILVRKNIPLFKYHYG
;
A
#
# COMPACT_ATOMS: atom_id res chain seq x y z
N MET A 1 32.07 -13.96 -3.24
CA MET A 1 31.44 -14.71 -2.14
C MET A 1 30.17 -14.00 -1.74
N ALA A 2 29.04 -14.33 -2.37
CA ALA A 2 27.72 -13.75 -2.06
C ALA A 2 26.65 -14.83 -2.29
N THR A 3 26.70 -15.91 -1.52
CA THR A 3 25.76 -17.04 -1.66
C THR A 3 25.27 -17.59 -0.32
N SER A 4 25.64 -17.00 0.82
CA SER A 4 25.34 -17.59 2.13
C SER A 4 24.04 -17.12 2.79
N ASN A 5 23.35 -16.07 2.29
CA ASN A 5 22.10 -15.60 2.90
C ASN A 5 20.82 -16.24 2.32
N PHE A 6 20.89 -17.02 1.24
CA PHE A 6 19.69 -17.60 0.63
C PHE A 6 19.05 -18.75 1.44
N LYS A 7 19.78 -19.42 2.34
CA LYS A 7 19.30 -20.64 3.01
C LYS A 7 18.36 -20.41 4.20
N LEU A 8 18.39 -19.23 4.85
CA LEU A 8 17.50 -18.93 5.99
C LEU A 8 16.16 -18.31 5.55
N LEU A 9 16.05 -17.84 4.31
CA LEU A 9 14.83 -17.22 3.78
C LEU A 9 13.76 -18.24 3.35
N HIS A 10 14.13 -19.46 2.97
CA HIS A 10 13.15 -20.45 2.49
C HIS A 10 12.16 -20.95 3.56
N SER A 11 12.40 -20.76 4.85
CA SER A 11 11.44 -21.16 5.89
C SER A 11 10.31 -20.15 6.13
N TYR A 12 10.45 -18.91 5.62
CA TYR A 12 9.49 -17.82 5.89
C TYR A 12 8.80 -17.23 4.65
N PHE A 13 9.27 -17.59 3.45
CA PHE A 13 8.78 -17.03 2.18
C PHE A 13 8.30 -18.12 1.22
N LYS A 14 7.01 -18.10 0.86
CA LYS A 14 6.49 -18.93 -0.24
C LYS A 14 6.72 -18.18 -1.56
N LEU A 15 7.79 -18.54 -2.24
CA LEU A 15 8.04 -18.16 -3.64
C LEU A 15 7.05 -18.90 -4.54
N SER A 16 5.96 -18.26 -4.96
CA SER A 16 5.13 -18.75 -6.07
C SER A 16 5.53 -17.98 -7.33
N ASP A 17 6.18 -18.66 -8.27
CA ASP A 17 6.70 -18.17 -9.57
C ASP A 17 7.72 -17.00 -9.46
N VAL A 18 8.99 -17.40 -9.34
CA VAL A 18 10.16 -16.67 -8.82
C VAL A 18 10.68 -15.51 -9.69
N THR A 19 9.84 -14.78 -10.40
CA THR A 19 10.32 -13.59 -11.13
C THR A 19 9.32 -12.44 -11.16
N LYS A 20 8.03 -12.71 -10.91
CA LYS A 20 6.96 -11.71 -11.07
C LYS A 20 6.20 -11.40 -9.78
N CYS A 21 6.16 -12.32 -8.81
CA CYS A 21 5.40 -12.15 -7.58
C CYS A 21 6.27 -12.46 -6.35
N LEU A 22 6.31 -11.55 -5.39
CA LEU A 22 6.98 -11.76 -4.11
C LEU A 22 5.99 -11.57 -2.96
N TYR A 23 5.98 -12.55 -2.07
CA TYR A 23 5.11 -12.61 -0.92
C TYR A 23 5.96 -12.65 0.36
N LEU A 24 5.89 -11.60 1.17
CA LEU A 24 6.60 -11.52 2.44
C LEU A 24 5.60 -11.51 3.61
N MET A 25 5.79 -12.42 4.57
CA MET A 25 5.02 -12.50 5.81
C MET A 25 5.97 -12.47 7.00
N GLN A 26 5.73 -11.58 7.97
CA GLN A 26 6.43 -11.63 9.27
C GLN A 26 5.44 -12.08 10.35
N ARG A 27 5.54 -13.35 10.78
CA ARG A 27 4.85 -13.84 11.98
C ARG A 27 5.77 -13.66 13.18
N ASN A 28 5.72 -12.52 13.85
CA ASN A 28 6.12 -12.40 15.26
C ASN A 28 5.52 -11.11 15.82
N HIS A 29 4.49 -11.26 16.66
CA HIS A 29 3.75 -10.16 17.28
C HIS A 29 4.32 -9.79 18.67
N GLU A 30 5.49 -10.32 19.03
CA GLU A 30 6.18 -10.02 20.27
C GLU A 30 7.47 -9.25 19.93
N ILE A 31 7.62 -8.08 20.56
CA ILE A 31 8.78 -7.18 20.52
C ILE A 31 8.80 -6.17 19.35
N ILE A 32 7.89 -5.18 19.38
CA ILE A 32 8.18 -3.85 18.80
C ILE A 32 7.75 -2.76 19.81
N GLN A 33 8.39 -2.77 20.98
CA GLN A 33 8.50 -1.57 21.84
C GLN A 33 9.94 -1.25 22.24
N GLN A 34 10.92 -2.08 21.88
CA GLN A 34 12.33 -1.89 22.25
C GLN A 34 13.26 -2.39 21.14
N SER A 35 13.52 -1.58 20.12
CA SER A 35 14.83 -1.55 19.44
C SER A 35 14.89 -0.47 18.36
N ASN A 36 15.39 0.71 18.72
CA ASN A 36 15.78 1.76 17.76
C ASN A 36 17.05 1.41 16.94
N ILE A 37 17.50 0.15 16.90
CA ILE A 37 18.81 -0.24 16.34
C ILE A 37 18.72 -1.40 15.32
N ALA A 38 17.59 -2.10 15.18
CA ALA A 38 17.51 -3.33 14.36
C ALA A 38 16.65 -3.23 13.08
N THR A 39 15.97 -2.11 12.81
CA THR A 39 15.00 -2.00 11.71
C THR A 39 15.62 -1.87 10.31
N ASN A 40 16.86 -1.42 10.18
CA ASN A 40 17.51 -1.24 8.87
C ASN A 40 17.93 -2.55 8.18
N ARG A 41 18.12 -3.66 8.91
CA ARG A 41 18.58 -4.93 8.30
C ARG A 41 17.48 -5.75 7.63
N LEU A 42 16.20 -5.42 7.87
CA LEU A 42 15.07 -6.14 7.29
C LEU A 42 14.81 -5.78 5.82
N TRP A 43 15.50 -4.76 5.30
CA TRP A 43 15.31 -4.23 3.94
C TRP A 43 16.54 -4.31 3.04
N ASP A 44 17.60 -5.01 3.47
CA ASP A 44 18.74 -5.39 2.61
C ASP A 44 18.36 -6.42 1.51
N PHE A 45 17.06 -6.54 1.20
CA PHE A 45 16.56 -7.35 0.12
C PHE A 45 16.71 -6.60 -1.20
N HIS A 46 17.57 -7.13 -2.07
CA HIS A 46 17.55 -6.75 -3.47
C HIS A 46 16.36 -7.41 -4.15
N PHE A 47 15.25 -6.66 -4.28
CA PHE A 47 14.14 -7.08 -5.11
C PHE A 47 14.61 -7.24 -6.56
N PRO A 48 14.18 -8.31 -7.26
CA PRO A 48 14.50 -8.44 -8.67
C PRO A 48 13.84 -7.31 -9.44
N SER A 49 14.56 -6.68 -10.37
CA SER A 49 14.03 -5.57 -11.18
C SER A 49 12.82 -5.99 -12.03
N SER A 50 12.66 -7.28 -12.31
CA SER A 50 11.51 -7.87 -13.02
C SER A 50 10.24 -8.01 -12.17
N LEU A 51 10.29 -7.70 -10.87
CA LEU A 51 9.17 -7.89 -9.95
C LEU A 51 7.97 -7.04 -10.38
N LYS A 52 6.81 -7.68 -10.56
CA LYS A 52 5.57 -7.01 -10.96
C LYS A 52 4.57 -6.88 -9.81
N ILE A 53 4.59 -7.81 -8.88
CA ILE A 53 3.62 -7.90 -7.79
C ILE A 53 4.38 -8.07 -6.48
N LEU A 54 4.20 -7.13 -5.56
CA LEU A 54 4.73 -7.20 -4.21
C LEU A 54 3.58 -7.23 -3.21
N LEU A 55 3.53 -8.30 -2.42
CA LEU A 55 2.53 -8.49 -1.38
C LEU A 55 3.25 -8.61 -0.02
N LEU A 56 2.99 -7.68 0.88
CA LEU A 56 3.58 -7.63 2.22
C LEU A 56 2.49 -7.80 3.28
N TYR A 57 2.70 -8.74 4.19
CA TYR A 57 1.78 -9.08 5.27
C TYR A 57 2.49 -8.97 6.61
N ASP A 58 1.93 -8.14 7.49
CA ASP A 58 2.42 -7.90 8.85
C ASP A 58 3.90 -7.49 8.89
N PHE A 59 4.37 -6.81 7.83
CA PHE A 59 5.78 -6.50 7.61
C PHE A 59 6.04 -5.02 7.91
N PRO A 60 6.84 -4.65 8.92
CA PRO A 60 7.05 -3.25 9.30
C PRO A 60 7.76 -2.46 8.20
N LEU A 61 7.26 -1.26 7.92
CA LEU A 61 7.76 -0.36 6.87
C LEU A 61 8.33 0.92 7.48
N THR A 62 9.47 1.37 6.94
CA THR A 62 9.99 2.74 7.11
C THR A 62 9.76 3.54 5.83
N SER A 63 10.00 4.86 5.87
CA SER A 63 10.05 5.73 4.68
C SER A 63 11.07 5.18 3.66
N ASP A 64 12.31 4.90 4.07
CA ASP A 64 13.35 4.33 3.19
C ASP A 64 12.93 3.02 2.50
N SER A 65 12.15 2.20 3.21
CA SER A 65 11.61 0.95 2.66
C SER A 65 10.61 1.22 1.55
N LEU A 66 9.71 2.17 1.76
CA LEU A 66 8.72 2.61 0.79
C LEU A 66 9.40 3.24 -0.45
N SER A 67 10.41 4.09 -0.25
CA SER A 67 11.26 4.64 -1.31
C SER A 67 11.96 3.56 -2.14
N THR A 68 12.46 2.51 -1.47
CA THR A 68 13.09 1.37 -2.17
C THR A 68 12.09 0.59 -3.02
N ILE A 69 10.85 0.41 -2.51
CA ILE A 69 9.77 -0.23 -3.26
C ILE A 69 9.30 0.65 -4.43
N ALA A 70 9.23 1.97 -4.24
CA ALA A 70 8.83 2.92 -5.27
C ALA A 70 9.73 2.84 -6.50
N ARG A 71 11.04 2.73 -6.28
CA ARG A 71 12.07 2.61 -7.33
C ARG A 71 12.09 1.26 -8.08
N LEU A 72 11.15 0.35 -7.83
CA LEU A 72 11.05 -0.91 -8.55
C LEU A 72 10.48 -0.70 -9.95
N PRO A 73 11.27 -0.89 -11.02
CA PRO A 73 10.93 -0.37 -12.34
C PRO A 73 9.75 -1.10 -12.99
N ASN A 74 9.44 -2.33 -12.61
CA ASN A 74 8.36 -3.12 -13.22
C ASN A 74 7.18 -3.37 -12.26
N LEU A 75 7.16 -2.74 -11.09
CA LEU A 75 6.14 -3.03 -10.08
C LEU A 75 4.77 -2.49 -10.52
N GLU A 76 3.84 -3.39 -10.80
CA GLU A 76 2.47 -3.07 -11.22
C GLU A 76 1.46 -3.16 -10.06
N VAL A 77 1.74 -3.98 -9.04
CA VAL A 77 0.83 -4.19 -7.91
C VAL A 77 1.58 -4.17 -6.59
N LEU A 78 1.16 -3.30 -5.67
CA LEU A 78 1.61 -3.26 -4.29
C LEU A 78 0.41 -3.54 -3.38
N SER A 79 0.52 -4.57 -2.55
CA SER A 79 -0.48 -4.89 -1.53
C SER A 79 0.16 -4.98 -0.17
N LEU A 80 -0.26 -4.09 0.74
CA LEU A 80 0.16 -4.07 2.13
C LEU A 80 -1.00 -4.52 3.01
N TYR A 81 -0.74 -5.44 3.92
CA TYR A 81 -1.73 -5.97 4.85
C TYR A 81 -1.19 -5.99 6.27
N GLY A 82 -1.95 -5.43 7.22
CA GLY A 82 -1.62 -5.49 8.66
C GLY A 82 -0.27 -4.86 9.02
N THR A 83 0.26 -4.03 8.13
CA THR A 83 1.60 -3.48 8.21
C THR A 83 1.62 -2.21 9.06
N ILE A 84 2.63 -2.11 9.93
CA ILE A 84 2.93 -0.91 10.69
C ILE A 84 3.86 -0.04 9.87
N ILE A 85 3.45 1.19 9.57
CA ILE A 85 4.30 2.23 8.98
C ILE A 85 4.89 3.05 10.13
N HIS A 86 6.21 3.04 10.27
CA HIS A 86 6.90 3.77 11.32
C HIS A 86 6.64 5.27 11.19
N GLY A 87 6.29 5.94 12.29
CA GLY A 87 5.89 7.34 12.31
C GLY A 87 4.47 7.60 11.77
N GLU A 88 3.77 6.59 11.27
CA GLU A 88 2.41 6.68 10.71
C GLU A 88 2.30 7.58 9.47
N GLU A 89 3.43 7.89 8.84
CA GLU A 89 3.52 8.73 7.66
C GLU A 89 4.10 7.93 6.48
N TRP A 90 3.42 8.00 5.33
CA TRP A 90 4.01 7.55 4.07
C TRP A 90 4.81 8.72 3.49
N ASN A 91 6.06 8.83 3.92
CA ASN A 91 7.00 9.82 3.41
C ASN A 91 7.85 9.20 2.29
N MET A 92 7.86 9.81 1.10
CA MET A 92 8.75 9.44 0.02
C MET A 92 9.58 10.66 -0.38
N GLY A 93 10.81 10.44 -0.84
CA GLY A 93 11.63 11.51 -1.39
C GLY A 93 10.99 12.12 -2.64
N GLU A 94 11.39 13.34 -2.98
CA GLU A 94 10.86 14.06 -4.15
C GLU A 94 11.08 13.31 -5.48
N GLU A 95 12.15 12.51 -5.56
CA GLU A 95 12.50 11.69 -6.73
C GLU A 95 11.93 10.26 -6.69
N ASP A 96 11.25 9.87 -5.62
CA ASP A 96 10.71 8.52 -5.46
C ASP A 96 9.33 8.40 -6.12
N THR A 97 9.29 7.76 -7.29
CA THR A 97 8.05 7.56 -8.06
C THR A 97 7.75 6.10 -8.30
N PHE A 98 6.49 5.71 -8.11
CA PHE A 98 5.95 4.40 -8.50
C PHE A 98 5.59 4.37 -9.99
N GLU A 99 6.60 4.37 -10.85
CA GLU A 99 6.47 4.58 -12.30
C GLU A 99 5.40 3.71 -12.97
N ASN A 100 5.36 2.43 -12.64
CA ASN A 100 4.51 1.43 -13.31
C ASN A 100 3.38 0.88 -12.43
N LEU A 101 3.15 1.47 -11.24
CA LEU A 101 2.21 0.93 -10.28
C LEU A 101 0.77 1.20 -10.71
N LYS A 102 0.06 0.15 -11.11
CA LYS A 102 -1.36 0.20 -11.51
C LYS A 102 -2.32 -0.03 -10.36
N CYS A 103 -1.92 -0.79 -9.34
CA CYS A 103 -2.81 -1.11 -8.23
C CYS A 103 -2.13 -1.02 -6.86
N LEU A 104 -2.66 -0.12 -6.03
CA LEU A 104 -2.28 0.07 -4.64
C LEU A 104 -3.37 -0.45 -3.70
N LYS A 105 -3.04 -1.45 -2.88
CA LYS A 105 -3.98 -2.06 -1.92
C LYS A 105 -3.45 -1.92 -0.50
N LEU A 106 -4.10 -1.07 0.28
CA LEU A 106 -3.77 -0.83 1.68
C LEU A 106 -4.84 -1.46 2.56
N ASN A 107 -4.44 -2.41 3.41
CA ASN A 107 -5.38 -3.14 4.24
C ASN A 107 -4.91 -3.10 5.70
N LYS A 108 -5.69 -2.48 6.59
CA LYS A 108 -5.41 -2.38 8.03
C LYS A 108 -4.03 -1.81 8.36
N LEU A 109 -3.64 -0.73 7.70
CA LEU A 109 -2.34 -0.05 7.95
C LEU A 109 -2.44 0.98 9.07
N THR A 110 -1.30 1.21 9.74
CA THR A 110 -1.11 2.37 10.64
C THR A 110 -0.66 3.60 9.85
N LEU A 111 -1.31 3.88 8.72
CA LEU A 111 -1.08 5.10 7.95
C LEU A 111 -2.03 6.20 8.43
N ALA A 112 -1.50 7.33 8.86
CA ALA A 112 -2.25 8.52 9.21
C ALA A 112 -2.13 9.61 8.14
N LYS A 113 -0.90 9.87 7.67
CA LYS A 113 -0.61 10.98 6.75
C LYS A 113 0.15 10.54 5.52
N TRP A 114 -0.23 11.09 4.37
CA TRP A 114 0.51 10.97 3.13
C TRP A 114 1.49 12.14 2.99
N LYS A 115 2.75 11.85 2.69
CA LYS A 115 3.82 12.83 2.39
C LYS A 115 4.55 12.36 1.15
N VAL A 116 3.83 12.40 0.04
CA VAL A 116 4.30 11.92 -1.27
C VAL A 116 4.10 13.07 -2.27
N GLY A 117 4.99 13.16 -3.25
CA GLY A 117 4.87 14.17 -4.32
C GLY A 117 3.64 13.94 -5.20
N GLU A 118 3.19 14.97 -5.92
CA GLU A 118 2.03 14.91 -6.81
C GLU A 118 2.20 13.83 -7.89
N GLU A 119 3.42 13.69 -8.42
CA GLU A 119 3.80 12.73 -9.46
C GLU A 119 4.21 11.36 -8.92
N SER A 120 3.83 11.01 -7.69
CA SER A 120 4.28 9.74 -7.07
C SER A 120 3.64 8.49 -7.68
N PHE A 121 2.51 8.63 -8.38
CA PHE A 121 1.67 7.51 -8.85
C PHE A 121 1.12 7.70 -10.27
N PRO A 122 1.97 7.98 -11.28
CA PRO A 122 1.51 8.42 -12.61
C PRO A 122 0.64 7.37 -13.34
N ALA A 123 0.88 6.09 -13.10
CA ALA A 123 0.19 4.97 -13.77
C ALA A 123 -0.92 4.32 -12.93
N LEU A 124 -1.33 4.91 -11.80
CA LEU A 124 -2.23 4.26 -10.87
C LEU A 124 -3.67 4.17 -11.39
N GLU A 125 -4.13 2.95 -11.65
CA GLU A 125 -5.49 2.67 -12.11
C GLU A 125 -6.47 2.42 -10.96
N LYS A 126 -5.98 1.90 -9.82
CA LYS A 126 -6.83 1.46 -8.71
C LYS A 126 -6.20 1.67 -7.33
N LEU A 127 -6.90 2.46 -6.53
CA LEU A 127 -6.67 2.58 -5.09
C LEU A 127 -7.68 1.72 -4.32
N LYS A 128 -7.21 0.90 -3.38
CA LYS A 128 -8.07 0.18 -2.43
C LYS A 128 -7.61 0.46 -1.01
N LEU A 129 -8.51 1.02 -0.19
CA LEU A 129 -8.34 1.22 1.24
C LEU A 129 -9.30 0.32 2.00
N SER A 130 -8.77 -0.55 2.86
CA SER A 130 -9.54 -1.57 3.55
C SER A 130 -9.27 -1.58 5.05
N GLY A 131 -10.14 -0.96 5.84
CA GLY A 131 -10.00 -0.90 7.29
C GLY A 131 -8.80 -0.06 7.75
N CYS A 132 -8.32 0.85 6.90
CA CYS A 132 -7.42 1.93 7.30
C CYS A 132 -8.27 2.93 8.09
N ARG A 133 -8.03 3.04 9.40
CA ARG A 133 -8.84 3.88 10.31
C ARG A 133 -8.17 5.19 10.72
N LYS A 134 -6.87 5.28 10.48
CA LYS A 134 -6.04 6.44 10.86
C LYS A 134 -5.89 7.45 9.73
N VAL A 135 -6.14 7.02 8.49
CA VAL A 135 -6.16 7.91 7.33
C VAL A 135 -7.37 8.82 7.48
N GLU A 136 -7.13 10.13 7.57
CA GLU A 136 -8.21 11.12 7.69
C GLU A 136 -8.79 11.46 6.32
N GLU A 137 -7.93 11.56 5.30
CA GLU A 137 -8.31 11.86 3.92
C GLU A 137 -7.41 11.15 2.89
N ILE A 138 -7.94 10.98 1.68
CA ILE A 138 -7.17 10.62 0.50
C ILE A 138 -6.59 11.92 -0.08
N LEU A 139 -5.34 11.88 -0.53
CA LEU A 139 -4.71 13.03 -1.17
C LEU A 139 -5.54 13.51 -2.37
N SER A 140 -5.81 14.82 -2.41
CA SER A 140 -6.55 15.45 -3.50
C SER A 140 -5.86 15.27 -4.86
N SER A 141 -4.52 15.19 -4.88
CA SER A 141 -3.72 14.97 -6.09
C SER A 141 -4.03 13.65 -6.82
N PHE A 142 -4.74 12.70 -6.17
CA PHE A 142 -5.25 11.53 -6.88
C PHE A 142 -6.27 11.90 -7.97
N GLY A 143 -6.87 13.09 -7.90
CA GLY A 143 -7.73 13.64 -8.94
C GLY A 143 -6.99 13.97 -10.23
N ASP A 144 -5.69 14.28 -10.14
CA ASP A 144 -4.84 14.59 -11.30
C ASP A 144 -4.39 13.34 -12.07
N ILE A 145 -4.49 12.16 -11.45
CA ILE A 145 -4.02 10.90 -12.04
C ILE A 145 -5.01 10.40 -13.10
N TYR A 146 -4.80 10.78 -14.36
CA TYR A 146 -5.67 10.42 -15.50
C TYR A 146 -5.96 8.93 -15.64
N SER A 147 -5.02 8.06 -15.25
CA SER A 147 -5.18 6.60 -15.32
C SER A 147 -6.10 6.04 -14.22
N LEU A 148 -6.38 6.80 -13.16
CA LEU A 148 -7.15 6.34 -11.99
C LEU A 148 -8.63 6.16 -12.35
N LYS A 149 -9.11 4.92 -12.22
CA LYS A 149 -10.48 4.51 -12.57
C LYS A 149 -11.30 4.06 -11.37
N ILE A 150 -10.65 3.60 -10.29
CA ILE A 150 -11.35 3.04 -9.14
C ILE A 150 -10.71 3.47 -7.82
N ILE A 151 -11.52 4.08 -6.95
CA ILE A 151 -11.25 4.17 -5.51
C ILE A 151 -12.21 3.24 -4.79
N LYS A 152 -11.66 2.19 -4.16
CA LYS A 152 -12.45 1.20 -3.41
C LYS A 152 -12.23 1.32 -1.92
N LEU A 153 -13.29 1.64 -1.19
CA LEU A 153 -13.30 1.76 0.26
C LEU A 153 -14.02 0.56 0.87
N VAL A 154 -13.34 -0.20 1.73
CA VAL A 154 -13.93 -1.34 2.45
C VAL A 154 -13.72 -1.14 3.93
N ARG A 155 -14.79 -1.00 4.73
CA ARG A 155 -14.66 -0.68 6.17
C ARG A 155 -13.83 0.60 6.44
N SER A 156 -13.84 1.53 5.48
CA SER A 156 -13.16 2.84 5.51
C SER A 156 -14.11 3.91 4.97
N SER A 157 -15.38 3.87 5.37
CA SER A 157 -16.42 4.81 4.88
C SER A 157 -16.24 6.25 5.37
N HIS A 158 -15.38 6.50 6.36
CA HIS A 158 -15.02 7.87 6.76
C HIS A 158 -14.23 8.61 5.66
N LEU A 159 -13.68 7.88 4.68
CA LEU A 159 -12.97 8.45 3.54
C LEU A 159 -13.89 8.71 2.34
N GLU A 160 -15.20 8.45 2.46
CA GLU A 160 -16.17 8.57 1.37
C GLU A 160 -16.23 10.01 0.84
N ASP A 161 -16.30 11.01 1.73
CA ASP A 161 -16.36 12.42 1.34
C ASP A 161 -15.09 12.88 0.60
N SER A 162 -13.91 12.48 1.07
CA SER A 162 -12.64 12.78 0.40
C SER A 162 -12.55 12.11 -0.97
N ALA A 163 -13.00 10.86 -1.09
CA ALA A 163 -13.04 10.14 -2.35
C ALA A 163 -14.02 10.78 -3.36
N LEU A 164 -15.16 11.31 -2.90
CA LEU A 164 -16.13 12.00 -3.74
C LEU A 164 -15.57 13.34 -4.25
N LYS A 165 -14.89 14.13 -3.41
CA LYS A 165 -14.22 15.36 -3.86
C LYS A 165 -13.19 15.11 -4.95
N ILE A 166 -12.42 14.03 -4.83
CA ILE A 166 -11.47 13.60 -5.87
C ILE A 166 -12.20 13.24 -7.16
N LYS A 167 -13.34 12.55 -7.05
CA LYS A 167 -14.18 12.22 -8.20
C LYS A 167 -14.70 13.48 -8.89
N GLU A 168 -15.34 14.38 -8.15
CA GLU A 168 -15.89 15.65 -8.68
C GLU A 168 -14.81 16.44 -9.44
N TYR A 169 -13.63 16.62 -8.83
CA TYR A 169 -12.51 17.28 -9.49
C TYR A 169 -12.05 16.56 -10.77
N ALA A 170 -11.91 15.24 -10.72
CA ALA A 170 -11.50 14.46 -11.89
C ALA A 170 -12.53 14.56 -13.04
N GLU A 171 -13.82 14.59 -12.74
CA GLU A 171 -14.90 14.73 -13.74
C GLU A 171 -14.89 16.11 -14.38
N ASP A 172 -14.71 17.18 -13.58
CA ASP A 172 -14.61 18.56 -14.05
C ASP A 172 -13.42 18.75 -15.01
N MET A 173 -12.30 18.10 -14.73
CA MET A 173 -11.07 18.23 -15.52
C MET A 173 -11.05 17.34 -16.78
N ARG A 174 -11.65 16.15 -16.74
CA ARG A 174 -11.55 15.14 -17.82
C ARG A 174 -12.76 15.09 -18.76
N GLY A 175 -13.92 15.59 -18.33
CA GLY A 175 -15.13 15.63 -19.16
C GLY A 175 -15.85 14.28 -19.31
N GLY A 176 -16.03 13.51 -18.23
CA GLY A 176 -16.79 12.24 -18.24
C GLY A 176 -16.66 11.37 -16.98
N ASP A 177 -17.42 10.27 -16.93
CA ASP A 177 -17.63 9.38 -15.76
C ASP A 177 -16.58 8.25 -15.65
N GLU A 178 -15.28 8.59 -15.65
CA GLU A 178 -14.19 7.58 -15.65
C GLU A 178 -13.80 7.07 -14.26
N LEU A 179 -14.00 7.85 -13.20
CA LEU A 179 -13.60 7.48 -11.84
C LEU A 179 -14.79 6.95 -11.03
N GLN A 180 -14.70 5.68 -10.62
CA GLN A 180 -15.70 5.00 -9.81
C GLN A 180 -15.32 4.96 -8.32
N ILE A 181 -16.23 5.38 -7.45
CA ILE A 181 -16.11 5.24 -6.00
C ILE A 181 -16.92 4.03 -5.54
N LEU A 182 -16.24 3.00 -5.02
CA LEU A 182 -16.87 1.75 -4.57
C LEU A 182 -16.78 1.62 -3.06
N VAL A 183 -17.88 1.89 -2.35
CA VAL A 183 -17.94 1.82 -0.88
C VAL A 183 -18.63 0.55 -0.41
N ARG A 184 -17.91 -0.27 0.37
CA ARG A 184 -18.48 -1.42 1.09
C ARG A 184 -18.46 -1.16 2.59
N LYS A 185 -19.64 -0.84 3.12
CA LYS A 185 -19.90 -0.72 4.57
C LYS A 185 -20.02 -2.12 5.19
N ASN A 186 -19.73 -2.26 6.49
CA ASN A 186 -20.10 -3.49 7.18
C ASN A 186 -21.61 -3.56 7.22
N ILE A 187 -22.20 -4.68 6.79
CA ILE A 187 -23.51 -5.07 7.28
C ILE A 187 -23.26 -5.51 8.73
N PRO A 188 -23.91 -4.89 9.75
CA PRO A 188 -23.86 -5.46 11.08
C PRO A 188 -24.40 -6.88 10.98
N LEU A 189 -23.54 -7.87 11.25
CA LEU A 189 -24.00 -9.24 11.44
C LEU A 189 -25.05 -9.15 12.55
N PHE A 190 -26.30 -9.49 12.21
CA PHE A 190 -27.42 -9.48 13.15
C PHE A 190 -26.94 -10.10 14.46
N LYS A 191 -27.16 -9.36 15.56
CA LYS A 191 -27.03 -9.89 16.92
C LYS A 191 -27.87 -11.16 16.97
N TYR A 192 -27.23 -12.33 16.99
CA TYR A 192 -27.87 -13.55 17.45
C TYR A 192 -28.26 -13.29 18.91
N HIS A 193 -29.50 -12.84 19.12
CA HIS A 193 -30.14 -12.94 20.41
C HIS A 193 -30.45 -14.42 20.57
N TYR A 194 -29.64 -15.10 21.37
CA TYR A 194 -30.08 -16.36 21.96
C TYR A 194 -31.18 -15.99 22.95
N GLY A 195 -32.42 -16.32 22.58
CA GLY A 195 -33.55 -16.35 23.50
C GLY A 195 -33.47 -17.52 24.45
#